data_AF-A0A4R0H798-F1
#
_entry.id   AF-A0A4R0H798-F1
#
_cell.length_a   1.000
_cell.length_b   1.000
_cell.length_c   1.000
_cell.angle_alpha   90.00
_cell.angle_beta   90.00
_cell.angle_gamma   90.00
#
_symmetry.space_group_name_H-M   'P 1'
#
loop_
_entity.id
_entity.type
_entity.pdbx_description
1 polymer ?
#
loop_
_entity_poly.entity_id
_entity_poly.type
_entity_poly.pdbx_seq_one_letter_code
_entity_poly.pdbx_strand_id
1 'polypeptide(L)' 'METELDPTTLAIEFLRRDKGSLTPAEYLKKLKQLRLEFADLLTLSHSELKEEIDFAWRLGIH' A
#
# COMPACT_ATOMS: atom_id res chain seq x y z
N MET A 1 -1.33 -18.31 -13.62
CA MET A 1 -1.26 -18.25 -12.15
C MET A 1 -1.72 -16.86 -11.77
N GLU A 2 -3.00 -16.70 -11.41
CA GLU A 2 -3.43 -15.46 -10.77
C GLU A 2 -2.73 -15.42 -9.42
N THR A 3 -1.76 -14.52 -9.29
CA THR A 3 -1.12 -14.27 -8.00
C THR A 3 -2.12 -13.41 -7.24
N GLU A 4 -2.97 -14.03 -6.43
CA GLU A 4 -3.88 -13.30 -5.56
C GLU A 4 -3.03 -12.39 -4.67
N LEU A 5 -3.18 -11.08 -4.87
CA LEU A 5 -2.38 -10.09 -4.17
C LEU A 5 -2.87 -10.01 -2.73
N ASP A 6 -2.09 -10.51 -1.78
CA ASP A 6 -2.38 -10.40 -0.35
C ASP A 6 -1.92 -9.03 0.20
N PRO A 7 -2.82 -8.22 0.79
CA PRO A 7 -2.47 -6.92 1.37
C PRO A 7 -1.35 -6.97 2.40
N THR A 8 -1.25 -8.07 3.17
CA THR A 8 -0.22 -8.23 4.20
C THR A 8 1.17 -8.37 3.56
N THR A 9 1.26 -9.21 2.53
CA THR A 9 2.48 -9.42 1.75
C THR A 9 2.93 -8.13 1.09
N LEU A 10 2.01 -7.37 0.47
CA LEU A 10 2.31 -6.06 -0.12
C LEU A 10 2.87 -5.08 0.93
N ALA A 11 2.26 -5.00 2.11
CA ALA A 11 2.73 -4.13 3.19
C ALA A 11 4.13 -4.49 3.68
N ILE A 12 4.44 -5.79 3.81
CA ILE A 12 5.76 -6.27 4.20
C ILE A 12 6.80 -5.94 3.13
N GLU A 13 6.51 -6.20 1.85
CA GLU A 13 7.45 -5.90 0.76
C GLU A 13 7.68 -4.40 0.59
N PHE A 14 6.65 -3.58 0.82
CA PHE A 14 6.79 -2.12 0.84
C PHE A 14 7.75 -1.67 1.94
N LEU A 15 7.56 -2.14 3.18
CA LEU A 15 8.44 -1.80 4.30
C LEU A 15 9.85 -2.37 4.16
N ARG A 16 10.01 -3.52 3.50
CA ARG A 16 11.34 -4.09 3.19
C ARG A 16 12.14 -3.18 2.24
N ARG A 17 11.45 -2.46 1.35
CA ARG A 17 12.07 -1.51 0.40
C ARG A 17 12.28 -0.13 1.00
N ASP A 18 11.54 0.22 2.07
CA ASP A 18 11.75 1.44 2.84
C ASP A 18 13.13 1.40 3.51
N LYS A 19 14.00 2.36 3.18
CA LYS A 19 15.35 2.49 3.77
C LYS A 19 15.33 3.18 5.14
N GLY A 20 14.15 3.58 5.62
CA GLY A 20 13.99 4.18 6.94
C GLY A 20 14.35 3.20 8.06
N SER A 21 15.15 3.65 9.02
CA SER A 21 15.38 2.90 10.25
C SER A 21 14.14 3.03 11.15
N LEU A 22 13.38 1.95 11.29
CA LEU A 22 12.20 1.88 12.15
C LEU A 22 12.52 1.09 13.41
N THR A 23 12.06 1.58 14.56
CA THR A 23 11.98 0.73 15.75
C THR A 23 10.94 -0.38 15.53
N PRO A 24 10.99 -1.49 16.29
CA PRO A 24 10.00 -2.56 16.16
C PRO A 24 8.55 -2.08 16.33
N ALA A 25 8.30 -1.14 17.24
CA ALA A 25 6.97 -0.59 17.46
C ALA A 25 6.47 0.25 16.26
N GLU A 26 7.34 1.08 15.68
CA GLU A 26 7.01 1.88 14.50
C GLU A 26 6.78 1.00 13.27
N TYR A 27 7.59 -0.06 13.11
CA TYR A 27 7.40 -1.05 12.04
C TYR A 27 6.02 -1.68 12.11
N LEU A 28 5.61 -2.17 13.29
CA LEU A 28 4.30 -2.80 13.48
C LEU A 28 3.14 -1.82 13.25
N LYS A 29 3.30 -0.56 13.68
CA LYS A 29 2.29 0.48 13.45
C LYS A 29 2.13 0.78 11.96
N LYS A 30 3.23 1.01 11.24
CA LYS A 30 3.22 1.22 9.78
C LYS A 30 2.68 0.01 9.04
N LEU A 31 3.09 -1.21 9.42
CA LEU A 31 2.62 -2.45 8.80
C LEU A 31 1.10 -2.58 8.89
N LYS A 32 0.53 -2.32 10.07
CA LYS A 32 -0.93 -2.37 10.28
C LYS A 32 -1.66 -1.35 9.40
N GLN A 33 -1.12 -0.14 9.27
CA GLN A 33 -1.69 0.92 8.44
C GLN A 33 -1.64 0.54 6.96
N LEU A 34 -0.45 0.20 6.44
CA LEU A 34 -0.27 -0.17 5.03
C LEU A 34 -1.12 -1.38 4.63
N ARG A 35 -1.28 -2.37 5.52
CA ARG A 35 -2.15 -3.52 5.26
C ARG A 35 -3.61 -3.10 5.03
N LEU A 36 -4.11 -2.11 5.77
CA LEU A 36 -5.47 -1.60 5.59
C LEU A 36 -5.58 -0.82 4.28
N GLU A 37 -4.64 0.08 4.02
CA GLU A 37 -4.61 0.87 2.78
C GLU A 37 -4.54 -0.03 1.53
N PHE A 38 -3.69 -1.07 1.54
CA PHE A 38 -3.64 -2.03 0.43
C PHE A 38 -4.89 -2.91 0.33
N ALA A 39 -5.52 -3.25 1.46
CA ALA A 39 -6.78 -3.99 1.42
C ALA A 39 -7.86 -3.16 0.74
N ASP A 40 -7.98 -1.87 1.10
CA ASP A 40 -8.93 -0.95 0.48
C ASP A 40 -8.64 -0.79 -1.03
N LEU A 41 -7.38 -0.58 -1.41
CA LEU A 41 -6.98 -0.49 -2.82
C LEU A 41 -7.32 -1.74 -3.64
N LEU A 42 -7.17 -2.93 -3.06
CA LEU A 42 -7.47 -4.20 -3.74
C LEU A 42 -8.98 -4.48 -3.87
N THR A 43 -9.82 -3.74 -3.15
CA THR A 43 -11.28 -3.80 -3.35
C THR A 43 -11.78 -2.92 -4.49
N LEU A 44 -10.96 -1.98 -4.98
CA LEU A 44 -11.33 -1.07 -6.04
C LEU A 44 -11.45 -1.78 -7.38
N SER A 45 -12.46 -1.39 -8.15
CA SER A 45 -12.51 -1.69 -9.58
C SER A 45 -11.39 -0.97 -10.34
N HIS A 46 -11.13 -1.41 -11.57
CA HIS A 46 -10.12 -0.79 -12.42
C HIS A 46 -10.37 0.72 -12.65
N SER A 47 -11.64 1.13 -12.80
CA SER A 47 -12.00 2.54 -12.98
C SER A 47 -11.74 3.37 -11.73
N GLU A 48 -12.13 2.86 -10.56
CA GLU A 48 -11.91 3.55 -9.27
C GLU A 48 -10.41 3.67 -8.98
N LEU A 49 -9.64 2.61 -9.20
CA LEU A 49 -8.19 2.65 -9.03
C LEU A 49 -7.53 3.68 -9.94
N LYS A 50 -8.00 3.79 -11.19
CA LYS A 50 -7.50 4.81 -12.13
C LYS A 50 -7.79 6.22 -11.64
N GLU A 51 -9.01 6.47 -11.14
CA GLU A 51 -9.38 7.77 -10.60
C GLU A 51 -8.55 8.16 -9.37
N GLU A 52 -8.27 7.21 -8.48
CA GLU A 52 -7.39 7.41 -7.32
C GLU A 52 -5.95 7.78 -7.75
N ILE A 53 -5.40 7.09 -8.75
CA ILE A 53 -4.08 7.41 -9.32
C ILE A 53 -4.09 8.80 -9.96
N ASP A 54 -5.10 9.12 -10.77
CA ASP A 54 -5.24 10.43 -11.41
C ASP A 54 -5.44 11.56 -10.37
N PHE A 55 -6.09 11.27 -9.24
CA PHE A 55 -6.22 12.21 -8.12
C PHE A 55 -4.87 12.43 -7.42
N ALA A 56 -4.11 11.38 -7.12
CA ALA A 56 -2.78 11.48 -6.53
C ALA A 56 -1.83 12.33 -7.39
N TRP A 57 -1.86 12.15 -8.70
CA TRP A 57 -1.09 12.98 -9.64
C TRP A 57 -1.49 14.46 -9.61
N ARG A 58 -2.78 14.78 -9.51
CA ARG A 58 -3.24 16.17 -9.37
C ARG A 58 -2.77 16.81 -8.06
N LEU A 59 -2.49 16.01 -7.03
CA LEU A 59 -1.90 16.46 -5.77
C LEU A 59 -0.35 16.52 -5.80
N GLY A 60 0.28 16.15 -6.91
CA GLY A 60 1.75 16.14 -7.04
C GLY A 60 2.44 14.95 -6.35
N ILE A 61 1.69 13.88 -6.08
CA ILE A 61 2.22 12.62 -5.56
C ILE A 61 2.58 11.75 -6.78
N HIS A 62 3.86 11.43 -6.94
CA HIS A 62 4.42 10.71 -8.10
C HIS A 62 5.26 9.50 -7.67
#